data_AF-A0A419HC96-F1
#
_entry.id   AF-A0A419HC96-F1
#
_cell.length_a   1.000
_cell.length_b   1.000
_cell.length_c   1.000
_cell.angle_alpha   90.00
_cell.angle_beta   90.00
_cell.angle_gamma   90.00
#
_symmetry.space_group_name_H-M   'P 1'
#
loop_
_entity.id
_entity.type
_entity.pdbx_description
1 polymer ?
#
loop_
_entity_poly.entity_id
_entity_poly.type
_entity_poly.pdbx_seq_one_letter_code
_entity_poly.pdbx_strand_id
1 'polypeptide(L)'
;MWPGAQFSLFCQRKLDLSRSSGLLGEVRPFDIAPVTRNGGPMAEWLLAPALETLRFQFNEQFPDRNKASDGAIGDDAHRNQGSASDHNPWVVLDGQAWVTALDITHDPDNGVDMNRFTDEMLEATRNGGEYRLKYQIFRALIMDTRPGQRPFEWTPSFEHYGHAHFSVLDTRALLDDQPWDLPMLAGTTKPAEGGFRLRPGAYFGPLTGPVDSHGGATGWERDQVARIQRRLQELGYAPSHEGWADGRFEQETADAVAAWQRDKMPGTTRFGEVWPDDWAILFS
;
A
#
# COMPACT_ATOMS: atom_id res chain seq x y z
N MET A 1 54.89 14.85 0.46
CA MET A 1 54.49 14.94 1.88
C MET A 1 53.48 13.84 2.16
N TRP A 2 53.62 13.14 3.28
CA TRP A 2 52.70 12.11 3.84
C TRP A 2 51.76 12.74 4.90
N PRO A 3 50.78 12.04 5.53
CA PRO A 3 50.06 10.77 5.22
C PRO A 3 48.53 11.00 5.07
N GLY A 4 47.59 10.04 5.03
CA GLY A 4 47.66 8.57 4.90
C GLY A 4 46.95 7.75 6.01
N ALA A 5 45.72 7.26 5.78
CA ALA A 5 45.00 6.28 6.62
C ALA A 5 44.16 5.36 5.68
N GLN A 6 44.57 4.14 5.33
CA GLN A 6 44.70 2.88 6.10
C GLN A 6 43.39 2.27 6.64
N PHE A 7 43.09 1.09 6.08
CA PHE A 7 42.10 0.11 6.51
C PHE A 7 42.32 -0.35 7.96
N SER A 8 41.24 -0.73 8.64
CA SER A 8 41.32 -1.58 9.84
C SER A 8 40.34 -2.74 9.74
N LEU A 9 40.88 -3.96 9.59
CA LEU A 9 40.15 -5.19 9.90
C LEU A 9 40.02 -5.29 11.42
N PHE A 10 38.83 -5.63 11.94
CA PHE A 10 38.71 -6.05 13.34
C PHE A 10 38.09 -7.45 13.49
N CYS A 11 39.00 -8.39 13.80
CA CYS A 11 38.82 -9.63 14.55
C CYS A 11 37.51 -10.44 14.41
N GLN A 12 37.62 -11.55 13.68
CA GLN A 12 36.96 -12.79 14.09
C GLN A 12 37.41 -13.21 15.51
N ARG A 13 36.47 -13.66 16.35
CA ARG A 13 36.79 -14.60 17.45
C ARG A 13 35.73 -15.69 17.54
N LYS A 14 36.16 -16.93 17.27
CA LYS A 14 35.50 -18.14 17.77
C LYS A 14 35.67 -18.19 19.28
N LEU A 15 34.65 -18.66 19.99
CA LEU A 15 34.83 -19.33 21.29
C LEU A 15 34.05 -20.64 21.28
N ASP A 16 34.81 -21.72 21.38
CA ASP A 16 34.36 -23.09 21.49
C ASP A 16 34.56 -23.49 22.96
N LEU A 17 33.51 -24.00 23.63
CA LEU A 17 33.61 -24.44 25.02
C LEU A 17 32.87 -25.77 25.20
N SER A 18 33.66 -26.81 25.37
CA SER A 18 33.18 -28.18 25.59
C SER A 18 33.35 -28.59 27.05
N ARG A 19 32.33 -29.32 27.54
CA ARG A 19 32.36 -30.26 28.67
C ARG A 19 32.72 -29.74 30.08
N SER A 20 31.73 -29.81 30.95
CA SER A 20 31.90 -30.46 32.27
C SER A 20 30.75 -31.44 32.50
N SER A 21 31.01 -32.50 33.27
CA SER A 21 30.11 -33.64 33.47
C SER A 21 29.88 -33.89 34.95
N GLY A 22 28.64 -34.13 35.39
CA GLY A 22 28.43 -34.63 36.75
C GLY A 22 26.99 -34.71 37.24
N LEU A 23 26.60 -35.96 37.56
CA LEU A 23 25.54 -36.39 38.47
C LEU A 23 24.08 -36.41 37.98
N LEU A 24 23.41 -37.47 38.46
CA LEU A 24 22.15 -38.01 37.97
C LEU A 24 21.00 -37.56 38.87
N GLY A 25 19.89 -37.15 38.26
CA GLY A 25 18.63 -36.87 38.94
C GLY A 25 17.48 -37.22 38.01
N GLU A 26 16.80 -38.33 38.29
CA GLU A 26 15.72 -38.85 37.45
C GLU A 26 14.45 -38.02 37.67
N VAL A 27 14.03 -37.26 36.64
CA VAL A 27 12.74 -36.56 36.61
C VAL A 27 11.97 -36.98 35.37
N ARG A 28 10.71 -37.35 35.58
CA ARG A 28 9.85 -37.97 34.56
C ARG A 28 9.52 -36.97 33.44
N PRO A 29 9.35 -37.45 32.19
CA PRO A 29 9.00 -36.57 31.08
C PRO A 29 7.59 -36.00 31.29
N PHE A 30 7.51 -34.69 31.45
CA PHE A 30 6.39 -33.95 30.88
C PHE A 30 6.75 -33.72 29.41
N ASP A 31 5.87 -34.12 28.50
CA ASP A 31 6.04 -33.96 27.06
C ASP A 31 5.99 -32.48 26.66
N ILE A 32 7.11 -31.78 26.83
CA ILE A 32 7.37 -30.55 26.08
C ILE A 32 7.72 -30.99 24.67
N ALA A 33 6.70 -31.10 23.82
CA ALA A 33 6.89 -31.33 22.39
C ALA A 33 7.92 -30.31 21.85
N PRO A 34 8.92 -30.75 21.06
CA PRO A 34 9.89 -29.82 20.51
C PRO A 34 9.14 -28.77 19.69
N VAL A 35 9.48 -27.49 19.89
CA VAL A 35 9.07 -26.43 18.97
C VAL A 35 9.62 -26.80 17.59
N THR A 36 8.74 -27.31 16.74
CA THR A 36 9.10 -27.71 15.40
C THR A 36 9.52 -26.45 14.64
N ARG A 37 10.78 -26.44 14.21
CA ARG A 37 11.27 -25.50 13.20
C ARG A 37 10.58 -25.80 11.87
N ASN A 38 9.32 -25.40 11.77
CA ASN A 38 8.56 -25.51 10.54
C ASN A 38 9.01 -24.41 9.58
N GLY A 39 10.12 -24.69 8.88
CA GLY A 39 10.24 -24.29 7.48
C GLY A 39 9.19 -25.04 6.67
N GLY A 40 7.91 -24.70 6.87
CA GLY A 40 6.82 -25.19 6.05
C GLY A 40 6.99 -24.71 4.61
N PRO A 41 6.17 -25.21 3.66
CA PRO A 41 6.00 -24.48 2.40
C PRO A 41 5.68 -23.02 2.77
N MET A 42 6.36 -22.05 2.14
CA MET A 42 6.02 -20.65 2.38
C MET A 42 4.52 -20.52 2.12
N ALA A 43 3.78 -19.94 3.08
CA ALA A 43 2.37 -19.64 2.86
C ALA A 43 2.26 -18.91 1.52
N GLU A 44 1.28 -19.32 0.70
CA GLU A 44 1.05 -18.69 -0.60
C GLU A 44 0.90 -17.19 -0.36
N TRP A 45 1.89 -16.42 -0.81
CA TRP A 45 2.02 -15.01 -0.48
C TRP A 45 1.49 -14.18 -1.63
N LEU A 46 0.89 -13.04 -1.28
CA LEU A 46 0.44 -12.06 -2.25
C LEU A 46 1.25 -10.77 -2.07
N LEU A 47 1.49 -10.06 -3.16
CA LEU A 47 1.98 -8.69 -3.08
C LEU A 47 0.83 -7.79 -2.61
N ALA A 48 1.13 -6.81 -1.76
CA ALA A 48 0.17 -5.78 -1.36
C ALA A 48 -0.55 -5.19 -2.58
N PRO A 49 -1.90 -5.14 -2.64
CA PRO A 49 -2.64 -4.67 -3.81
C PRO A 49 -2.23 -3.26 -4.27
N ALA A 50 -1.82 -2.39 -3.35
CA ALA A 50 -1.31 -1.05 -3.66
C ALA A 50 -0.05 -1.14 -4.51
N LEU A 51 0.87 -2.03 -4.17
CA LEU A 51 2.11 -2.27 -4.91
C LEU A 51 1.87 -3.04 -6.21
N GLU A 52 0.87 -3.92 -6.27
CA GLU A 52 0.42 -4.49 -7.55
C GLU A 52 -0.08 -3.41 -8.51
N THR A 53 -0.86 -2.44 -8.01
CA THR A 53 -1.30 -1.28 -8.77
C THR A 53 -0.13 -0.40 -9.20
N LEU A 54 0.83 -0.12 -8.31
CA LEU A 54 2.04 0.66 -8.64
C LEU A 54 2.81 0.02 -9.80
N ARG A 55 3.09 -1.28 -9.69
CA ARG A 55 3.76 -2.08 -10.73
C ARG A 55 2.99 -2.07 -12.04
N PHE A 56 1.66 -2.13 -11.99
CA PHE A 56 0.80 -2.03 -13.17
C PHE A 56 0.96 -0.68 -13.86
N GLN A 57 0.81 0.43 -13.14
CA GLN A 57 0.92 1.78 -13.71
C GLN A 57 2.29 2.03 -14.34
N PHE A 58 3.39 1.58 -13.71
CA PHE A 58 4.71 1.64 -14.33
C PHE A 58 4.82 0.83 -15.63
N ASN A 59 4.17 -0.33 -15.70
CA ASN A 59 4.16 -1.16 -16.92
C ASN A 59 3.25 -0.60 -18.02
N GLU A 60 2.18 0.11 -17.66
CA GLU A 60 1.27 0.76 -18.61
C GLU A 60 1.90 2.04 -19.20
N GLN A 61 2.47 2.90 -18.35
CA GLN A 61 3.08 4.17 -18.79
C GLN A 61 4.37 3.95 -19.60
N PHE A 62 5.17 2.96 -19.18
CA PHE A 62 6.50 2.71 -19.72
C PHE A 62 6.62 1.23 -20.11
N PRO A 63 5.91 0.77 -21.16
CA PRO A 63 5.87 -0.66 -21.53
C PRO A 63 7.26 -1.22 -21.81
N ASP A 64 8.09 -0.45 -22.52
CA ASP A 64 9.45 -0.80 -22.93
C ASP A 64 10.51 -0.67 -21.82
N ARG A 65 10.12 -0.22 -20.61
CA ARG A 65 11.07 -0.08 -19.50
C ARG A 65 11.80 -1.38 -19.19
N ASN A 66 13.06 -1.24 -18.79
CA ASN A 66 13.84 -2.27 -18.12
C ASN A 66 13.15 -2.68 -16.80
N LYS A 67 13.25 -3.97 -16.51
CA LYS A 67 12.64 -4.65 -15.34
C LYS A 67 13.65 -5.54 -14.61
N ALA A 68 14.94 -5.40 -14.93
CA ALA A 68 16.03 -6.27 -14.45
C ALA A 68 16.31 -6.15 -12.94
N SER A 69 15.77 -5.14 -12.27
CA SER A 69 15.82 -4.97 -10.81
C SER A 69 14.42 -4.79 -10.20
N ASP A 70 13.38 -5.26 -10.90
CA ASP A 70 12.05 -5.34 -10.30
C ASP A 70 11.98 -6.54 -9.36
N GLY A 71 11.54 -6.31 -8.12
CA GLY A 71 11.56 -7.30 -7.05
C GLY A 71 10.36 -7.15 -6.12
N ALA A 72 9.84 -8.26 -5.60
CA ALA A 72 8.74 -8.24 -4.63
C ALA A 72 9.05 -9.17 -3.46
N ILE A 73 9.22 -10.46 -3.74
CA ILE A 73 9.62 -11.45 -2.73
C ILE A 73 11.13 -11.37 -2.45
N GLY A 74 11.48 -11.44 -1.17
CA GLY A 74 12.86 -11.39 -0.71
C GLY A 74 13.69 -12.58 -1.20
N ASP A 75 14.94 -12.30 -1.59
CA ASP A 75 15.96 -13.31 -1.84
C ASP A 75 16.43 -14.00 -0.54
N ASP A 76 17.39 -14.92 -0.63
CA ASP A 76 17.94 -15.62 0.54
C ASP A 76 18.48 -14.66 1.62
N ALA A 77 19.07 -13.52 1.24
CA ALA A 77 19.56 -12.53 2.18
C ALA A 77 18.41 -11.81 2.91
N HIS A 78 17.33 -11.45 2.21
CA HIS A 78 16.13 -10.89 2.81
C HIS A 78 15.37 -11.90 3.66
N ARG A 79 15.19 -13.15 3.21
CA ARG A 79 14.47 -14.21 3.97
C ARG A 79 15.09 -14.47 5.34
N ASN A 80 16.41 -14.34 5.47
CA ASN A 80 17.11 -14.45 6.76
C ASN A 80 16.83 -13.29 7.74
N GLN A 81 16.24 -12.18 7.29
CA GLN A 81 15.89 -11.01 8.13
C GLN A 81 14.51 -11.17 8.80
N GLY A 82 13.69 -12.14 8.39
CA GLY A 82 12.34 -12.34 8.95
C GLY A 82 11.47 -11.09 8.82
N SER A 83 10.78 -10.70 9.90
CA SER A 83 9.92 -9.50 9.91
C SER A 83 10.65 -8.16 9.89
N ALA A 84 11.99 -8.15 9.75
CA ALA A 84 12.74 -6.91 9.55
C ALA A 84 12.83 -6.48 8.07
N SER A 85 12.37 -7.32 7.14
CA SER A 85 12.26 -6.98 5.71
C SER A 85 10.83 -7.11 5.21
N ASP A 86 10.29 -6.03 4.65
CA ASP A 86 8.96 -5.99 4.05
C ASP A 86 8.85 -6.74 2.70
N HIS A 87 9.98 -7.20 2.15
CA HIS A 87 10.01 -8.17 1.05
C HIS A 87 9.70 -9.61 1.51
N ASN A 88 9.69 -9.88 2.81
CA ASN A 88 9.23 -11.15 3.35
C ASN A 88 7.72 -11.11 3.58
N PRO A 89 7.00 -12.23 3.40
CA PRO A 89 5.56 -12.32 3.64
C PRO A 89 5.26 -12.45 5.14
N TRP A 90 5.68 -11.45 5.93
CA TRP A 90 5.59 -11.47 7.39
C TRP A 90 4.30 -10.85 7.93
N VAL A 91 3.65 -9.99 7.15
CA VAL A 91 2.36 -9.37 7.47
C VAL A 91 1.25 -10.39 7.19
N VAL A 92 0.56 -10.87 8.23
CA VAL A 92 -0.55 -11.83 8.08
C VAL A 92 -1.87 -11.16 8.48
N LEU A 93 -2.78 -11.03 7.52
CA LEU A 93 -4.11 -10.45 7.69
C LEU A 93 -5.16 -11.39 7.10
N ASP A 94 -6.25 -11.63 7.82
CA ASP A 94 -7.35 -12.52 7.40
C ASP A 94 -6.90 -13.95 7.04
N GLY A 95 -5.76 -14.40 7.57
CA GLY A 95 -5.12 -15.69 7.25
C GLY A 95 -4.22 -15.67 6.00
N GLN A 96 -4.20 -14.58 5.25
CA GLN A 96 -3.35 -14.37 4.07
C GLN A 96 -2.03 -13.69 4.47
N ALA A 97 -0.91 -14.19 3.94
CA ALA A 97 0.41 -13.59 4.10
C ALA A 97 0.71 -12.59 2.98
N TRP A 98 1.19 -11.40 3.33
CA TRP A 98 1.39 -10.27 2.43
C TRP A 98 2.86 -9.83 2.41
N VAL A 99 3.38 -9.65 1.21
CA VAL A 99 4.62 -8.90 0.93
C VAL A 99 4.24 -7.43 0.80
N THR A 100 4.87 -6.54 1.57
CA THR A 100 4.54 -5.10 1.62
C THR A 100 5.67 -4.22 1.07
N ALA A 101 6.59 -4.79 0.28
CA ALA A 101 7.63 -4.07 -0.45
C ALA A 101 7.69 -4.45 -1.95
N LEU A 102 8.14 -3.49 -2.75
CA LEU A 102 8.32 -3.59 -4.20
C LEU A 102 9.51 -2.73 -4.63
N ASP A 103 10.42 -3.33 -5.39
CA ASP A 103 11.47 -2.62 -6.11
C ASP A 103 11.01 -2.36 -7.55
N ILE A 104 11.26 -1.14 -8.05
CA ILE A 104 11.08 -0.77 -9.45
C ILE A 104 12.42 -0.31 -10.03
N THR A 105 12.83 -0.94 -11.13
CA THR A 105 14.06 -0.62 -11.86
C THR A 105 14.10 0.88 -12.24
N HIS A 106 15.22 1.55 -11.94
CA HIS A 106 15.49 2.90 -12.43
C HIS A 106 16.00 2.80 -13.87
N ASP A 107 15.23 3.36 -14.80
CA ASP A 107 15.51 3.29 -16.23
C ASP A 107 15.10 4.60 -16.93
N PRO A 108 15.88 5.68 -16.73
CA PRO A 108 15.52 7.00 -17.23
C PRO A 108 15.54 7.07 -18.76
N ASP A 109 16.29 6.19 -19.43
CA ASP A 109 16.37 6.12 -20.90
C ASP A 109 15.03 5.66 -21.52
N ASN A 110 14.23 4.88 -20.79
CA ASN A 110 12.84 4.52 -21.15
C ASN A 110 11.80 5.27 -20.29
N GLY A 111 12.18 6.45 -19.76
CA GLY A 111 11.28 7.37 -19.05
C GLY A 111 11.14 7.13 -17.54
N VAL A 112 11.70 6.05 -16.99
CA VAL A 112 11.56 5.64 -15.59
C VAL A 112 12.63 6.28 -14.70
N ASP A 113 12.54 7.61 -14.54
CA ASP A 113 13.39 8.36 -13.64
C ASP A 113 12.92 8.28 -12.17
N MET A 114 13.64 7.52 -11.37
CA MET A 114 13.37 7.37 -9.94
C MET A 114 13.77 8.58 -9.09
N ASN A 115 14.61 9.50 -9.60
CA ASN A 115 14.84 10.78 -8.91
C ASN A 115 13.53 11.56 -8.88
N ARG A 116 12.97 11.83 -10.07
CA ARG A 116 11.67 12.46 -10.23
C ARG A 116 10.57 11.73 -9.46
N PHE A 117 10.45 10.41 -9.62
CA PHE A 117 9.35 9.67 -8.98
C PHE A 117 9.39 9.71 -7.45
N THR A 118 10.58 9.58 -6.85
CA THR A 118 10.70 9.59 -5.38
C THR A 118 10.49 10.99 -4.79
N ASP A 119 10.80 12.06 -5.53
CA ASP A 119 10.44 13.43 -5.16
C ASP A 119 8.92 13.68 -5.28
N GLU A 120 8.26 13.23 -6.35
CA GLU A 120 6.80 13.31 -6.50
C GLU A 120 6.07 12.56 -5.38
N MET A 121 6.54 11.35 -5.03
CA MET A 121 6.01 10.55 -3.93
C MET A 121 6.19 11.24 -2.56
N LEU A 122 7.34 11.89 -2.34
CA LEU A 122 7.58 12.69 -1.13
C LEU A 122 6.61 13.88 -1.05
N GLU A 123 6.36 14.58 -2.16
CA GLU A 123 5.42 15.71 -2.17
C GLU A 123 3.98 15.25 -1.92
N ALA A 124 3.54 14.17 -2.59
CA ALA A 124 2.21 13.59 -2.38
C ALA A 124 2.00 13.12 -0.92
N THR A 125 2.98 12.42 -0.34
CA THR A 125 2.88 11.94 1.06
C THR A 125 2.92 13.08 2.07
N ARG A 126 3.80 14.07 1.89
CA ARG A 126 3.89 15.24 2.77
C ARG A 126 2.62 16.10 2.76
N ASN A 127 1.96 16.21 1.61
CA ASN A 127 0.74 17.00 1.44
C ASN A 127 -0.55 16.22 1.78
N GLY A 128 -0.45 14.92 2.08
CA GLY A 128 -1.62 14.06 2.32
C GLY A 128 -2.40 13.69 1.06
N GLY A 129 -1.77 13.70 -0.11
CA GLY A 129 -2.31 13.05 -1.31
C GLY A 129 -2.10 11.53 -1.31
N GLU A 130 -1.08 11.05 -0.59
CA GLU A 130 -0.76 9.62 -0.46
C GLU A 130 -0.49 9.27 1.01
N TYR A 131 -1.10 8.18 1.49
CA TYR A 131 -1.05 7.78 2.92
C TYR A 131 -0.59 6.33 3.13
N ARG A 132 -0.41 5.56 2.06
CA ARG A 132 -0.10 4.13 2.11
C ARG A 132 1.40 3.85 2.23
N LEU A 133 2.24 4.76 1.72
CA LEU A 133 3.70 4.63 1.82
C LEU A 133 4.16 4.61 3.28
N LYS A 134 4.96 3.60 3.64
CA LYS A 134 5.66 3.45 4.92
C LYS A 134 7.04 4.09 4.84
N TYR A 135 7.81 3.74 3.81
CA TYR A 135 9.08 4.37 3.46
C TYR A 135 9.45 4.08 2.00
N GLN A 136 10.37 4.85 1.46
CA GLN A 136 11.02 4.59 0.16
C GLN A 136 12.54 4.70 0.28
N ILE A 137 13.28 3.92 -0.52
CA ILE A 137 14.75 3.95 -0.56
C ILE A 137 15.22 4.12 -2.01
N PHE A 138 16.11 5.09 -2.24
CA PHE A 138 16.77 5.28 -3.53
C PHE A 138 18.14 5.95 -3.34
N ARG A 139 19.14 5.53 -4.13
CA ARG A 139 20.53 6.06 -4.14
C ARG A 139 21.18 6.16 -2.75
N ALA A 140 21.03 5.11 -1.95
CA ALA A 140 21.47 5.03 -0.56
C ALA A 140 20.91 6.16 0.35
N LEU A 141 19.70 6.63 0.07
CA LEU A 141 18.90 7.50 0.93
C LEU A 141 17.55 6.82 1.22
N ILE A 142 17.05 6.96 2.45
CA ILE A 142 15.71 6.54 2.87
C ILE A 142 14.88 7.74 3.30
N MET A 143 13.61 7.77 2.91
CA MET A 143 12.58 8.67 3.39
C MET A 143 11.45 7.84 3.98
N ASP A 144 11.14 8.06 5.25
CA ASP A 144 10.09 7.35 6.00
C ASP A 144 8.90 8.28 6.23
N THR A 145 7.69 7.75 6.40
CA THR A 145 6.48 8.54 6.72
C THR A 145 6.05 8.38 8.18
N ARG A 146 6.61 7.40 8.90
CA ARG A 146 6.13 7.00 10.23
C ARG A 146 6.53 7.99 11.32
N PRO A 147 5.65 8.23 12.31
CA PRO A 147 6.02 8.96 13.52
C PRO A 147 7.26 8.38 14.19
N GLY A 148 8.22 9.24 14.54
CA GLY A 148 9.49 8.85 15.17
C GLY A 148 10.61 8.45 14.21
N GLN A 149 10.37 8.33 12.89
CA GLN A 149 11.38 7.97 11.89
C GLN A 149 11.89 9.18 11.07
N ARG A 150 11.83 10.40 11.64
CA ARG A 150 12.10 11.68 10.94
C ARG A 150 11.27 11.80 9.65
N PRO A 151 9.92 11.84 9.77
CA PRO A 151 9.05 11.70 8.62
C PRO A 151 9.27 12.79 7.58
N PHE A 152 9.24 12.41 6.31
CA PHE A 152 9.47 13.29 5.15
C PHE A 152 10.88 13.90 5.04
N GLU A 153 11.86 13.38 5.79
CA GLU A 153 13.27 13.76 5.66
C GLU A 153 14.07 12.63 5.00
N TRP A 154 14.87 12.95 3.97
CA TRP A 154 15.83 12.01 3.41
C TRP A 154 17.02 11.84 4.38
N THR A 155 17.35 10.59 4.69
CA THR A 155 18.47 10.22 5.58
C THR A 155 19.35 9.13 4.97
N PRO A 156 20.63 8.98 5.38
CA PRO A 156 21.52 7.97 4.82
C PRO A 156 21.01 6.53 5.01
N SER A 157 21.09 5.75 3.95
CA SER A 157 20.77 4.32 3.88
C SER A 157 21.91 3.58 3.16
N PHE A 158 21.62 2.44 2.52
CA PHE A 158 22.58 1.61 1.78
C PHE A 158 21.99 1.14 0.44
N GLU A 159 22.85 0.90 -0.55
CA GLU A 159 22.49 0.38 -1.90
C GLU A 159 21.38 1.16 -2.66
N HIS A 160 20.49 0.48 -3.40
CA HIS A 160 19.38 1.07 -4.17
C HIS A 160 19.80 2.10 -5.26
N TYR A 161 20.91 1.87 -5.96
CA TYR A 161 21.36 2.76 -7.06
C TYR A 161 20.71 2.44 -8.42
N GLY A 162 20.28 1.20 -8.66
CA GLY A 162 19.69 0.74 -9.92
C GLY A 162 18.16 0.53 -9.91
N HIS A 163 17.53 0.68 -8.74
CA HIS A 163 16.08 0.60 -8.52
C HIS A 163 15.72 1.49 -7.33
N ALA A 164 14.47 1.92 -7.24
CA ALA A 164 13.92 2.44 -6.00
C ALA A 164 13.05 1.37 -5.33
N HIS A 165 13.14 1.29 -4.01
CA HIS A 165 12.35 0.42 -3.16
C HIS A 165 11.20 1.20 -2.54
N PHE A 166 10.01 0.64 -2.54
CA PHE A 166 8.81 1.21 -1.92
C PHE A 166 8.21 0.20 -0.96
N SER A 167 8.01 0.60 0.29
CA SER A 167 7.25 -0.19 1.27
C SER A 167 5.95 0.53 1.64
N VAL A 168 4.87 -0.25 1.80
CA VAL A 168 3.56 0.24 2.26
C VAL A 168 3.27 -0.18 3.71
N LEU A 169 2.37 0.58 4.35
CA LEU A 169 1.91 0.33 5.71
C LEU A 169 1.08 -0.97 5.78
N ASP A 170 1.23 -1.70 6.87
CA ASP A 170 0.78 -3.08 7.07
C ASP A 170 -0.67 -3.21 7.57
N THR A 171 -1.46 -2.14 7.51
CA THR A 171 -2.87 -2.17 7.94
C THR A 171 -3.80 -2.52 6.77
N ARG A 172 -4.84 -3.32 7.02
CA ARG A 172 -5.76 -3.81 5.96
C ARG A 172 -6.36 -2.70 5.09
N ALA A 173 -6.60 -1.51 5.66
CA ALA A 173 -7.15 -0.36 4.97
C ALA A 173 -6.15 0.38 4.06
N LEU A 174 -4.84 0.18 4.25
CA LEU A 174 -3.77 0.79 3.44
C LEU A 174 -3.14 -0.19 2.44
N LEU A 175 -3.55 -1.46 2.49
CA LEU A 175 -3.34 -2.47 1.45
C LEU A 175 -4.47 -2.46 0.41
N ASP A 176 -5.09 -1.31 0.17
CA ASP A 176 -6.04 -1.09 -0.93
C ASP A 176 -5.36 -1.23 -2.30
N ASP A 177 -6.13 -1.18 -3.37
CA ASP A 177 -5.62 -1.26 -4.74
C ASP A 177 -5.66 0.08 -5.50
N GLN A 178 -5.73 1.22 -4.80
CA GLN A 178 -5.88 2.53 -5.44
C GLN A 178 -4.75 2.82 -6.44
N PRO A 179 -5.05 3.43 -7.60
CA PRO A 179 -4.04 4.09 -8.42
C PRO A 179 -3.24 5.08 -7.57
N TRP A 180 -1.93 5.10 -7.79
CA TRP A 180 -1.04 6.13 -7.25
C TRP A 180 -1.19 7.36 -8.15
N ASP A 181 -1.75 8.42 -7.57
CA ASP A 181 -1.98 9.69 -8.26
C ASP A 181 -0.72 10.56 -8.20
N LEU A 182 0.22 10.25 -9.10
CA LEU A 182 1.53 10.89 -9.18
C LEU A 182 1.78 11.42 -10.61
N PRO A 183 2.31 12.63 -10.80
CA PRO A 183 2.43 13.25 -12.13
C PRO A 183 3.22 12.44 -13.17
N MET A 184 4.11 11.56 -12.76
CA MET A 184 4.84 10.64 -13.65
C MET A 184 4.01 9.46 -14.14
N LEU A 185 3.00 9.05 -13.35
CA LEU A 185 2.02 8.01 -13.70
C LEU A 185 0.72 8.61 -14.26
N ALA A 186 0.61 9.94 -14.34
CA ALA A 186 -0.56 10.62 -14.89
C ALA A 186 -0.87 10.14 -16.31
N GLY A 187 -2.15 9.82 -16.55
CA GLY A 187 -2.63 9.23 -17.82
C GLY A 187 -2.68 7.69 -17.82
N THR A 188 -2.04 7.02 -16.86
CA THR A 188 -2.27 5.58 -16.66
C THR A 188 -3.60 5.32 -16.02
N THR A 189 -4.32 4.32 -16.54
CA THR A 189 -5.47 3.76 -15.85
C THR A 189 -5.29 2.27 -15.72
N LYS A 190 -4.76 1.84 -14.55
CA LYS A 190 -5.24 0.56 -14.00
C LYS A 190 -6.76 0.62 -14.04
N PRO A 191 -7.45 -0.37 -14.63
CA PRO A 191 -8.89 -0.42 -14.56
C PRO A 191 -9.32 -0.31 -13.10
N ALA A 192 -9.93 0.82 -12.75
CA ALA A 192 -10.60 0.98 -11.48
C ALA A 192 -11.94 0.24 -11.53
N GLU A 193 -11.85 -1.08 -11.49
CA GLU A 193 -12.72 -1.84 -10.60
C GLU A 193 -12.41 -1.30 -9.19
N GLY A 194 -12.98 -0.17 -8.80
CA GLY A 194 -14.42 -0.12 -8.63
C GLY A 194 -14.79 -0.67 -7.25
N GLY A 195 -13.81 -0.94 -6.38
CA GLY A 195 -14.00 -1.00 -4.94
C GLY A 195 -14.15 0.39 -4.30
N PHE A 196 -14.70 0.40 -3.09
CA PHE A 196 -14.91 1.56 -2.24
C PHE A 196 -13.61 2.03 -1.57
N ARG A 197 -13.41 3.34 -1.45
CA ARG A 197 -12.06 3.95 -1.42
C ARG A 197 -11.84 4.92 -0.24
N LEU A 198 -12.61 4.77 0.84
CA LEU A 198 -12.57 5.64 2.01
C LEU A 198 -12.12 4.87 3.26
N ARG A 199 -11.60 5.59 4.27
CA ARG A 199 -11.18 5.01 5.55
C ARG A 199 -12.34 4.25 6.25
N PRO A 200 -12.06 3.25 7.08
CA PRO A 200 -13.09 2.61 7.90
C PRO A 200 -13.90 3.64 8.71
N GLY A 201 -15.22 3.60 8.59
CA GLY A 201 -16.12 4.56 9.23
C GLY A 201 -16.50 5.78 8.37
N ALA A 202 -15.85 6.00 7.23
CA ALA A 202 -16.18 7.06 6.28
C ALA A 202 -17.03 6.56 5.10
N TYR A 203 -17.74 7.48 4.45
CA TYR A 203 -18.76 7.23 3.43
C TYR A 203 -18.86 8.35 2.40
N PHE A 204 -19.39 8.06 1.21
CA PHE A 204 -19.78 9.13 0.29
C PHE A 204 -21.17 9.63 0.68
N GLY A 205 -21.29 10.92 0.92
CA GLY A 205 -22.49 11.51 1.52
C GLY A 205 -22.48 13.03 1.42
N PRO A 206 -23.48 13.73 1.98
CA PRO A 206 -23.63 15.17 1.84
C PRO A 206 -22.36 15.98 2.15
N LEU A 207 -22.06 16.99 1.32
CA LEU A 207 -20.99 17.98 1.54
C LEU A 207 -21.10 18.73 2.88
N THR A 208 -22.31 18.82 3.43
CA THR A 208 -22.62 19.44 4.73
C THR A 208 -22.59 18.44 5.90
N GLY A 209 -22.19 17.19 5.65
CA GLY A 209 -22.12 16.12 6.64
C GLY A 209 -20.94 16.25 7.62
N PRO A 210 -20.78 15.26 8.52
CA PRO A 210 -19.63 15.18 9.42
C PRO A 210 -18.31 14.95 8.67
N VAL A 211 -17.17 15.01 9.36
CA VAL A 211 -15.82 14.79 8.80
C VAL A 211 -15.62 13.42 8.13
N ASP A 212 -16.51 12.46 8.41
CA ASP A 212 -16.55 11.12 7.80
C ASP A 212 -17.37 11.06 6.50
N SER A 213 -18.07 12.14 6.13
CA SER A 213 -18.82 12.30 4.88
C SER A 213 -17.94 12.92 3.79
N HIS A 214 -17.73 12.19 2.70
CA HIS A 214 -16.93 12.60 1.55
C HIS A 214 -17.86 13.00 0.39
N GLY A 215 -18.08 14.31 0.25
CA GLY A 215 -19.10 14.85 -0.64
C GLY A 215 -18.59 15.51 -1.93
N GLY A 216 -17.28 15.52 -2.20
CA GLY A 216 -16.73 16.26 -3.34
C GLY A 216 -15.93 17.51 -2.95
N ALA A 217 -15.35 17.53 -1.75
CA ALA A 217 -14.51 18.64 -1.29
C ALA A 217 -13.19 18.70 -2.09
N THR A 218 -12.60 17.54 -2.38
CA THR A 218 -11.36 17.40 -3.17
C THR A 218 -11.65 17.08 -4.65
N GLY A 219 -10.65 17.18 -5.53
CA GLY A 219 -10.79 16.79 -6.94
C GLY A 219 -11.15 15.32 -7.09
N TRP A 220 -10.40 14.45 -6.41
CA TRP A 220 -10.64 13.02 -6.36
C TRP A 220 -12.04 12.65 -5.84
N GLU A 221 -12.52 13.30 -4.77
CA GLU A 221 -13.88 13.05 -4.28
C GLU A 221 -14.92 13.43 -5.33
N ARG A 222 -14.74 14.55 -6.05
CA ARG A 222 -15.67 14.95 -7.11
C ARG A 222 -15.75 13.90 -8.21
N ASP A 223 -14.62 13.30 -8.59
CA ASP A 223 -14.62 12.23 -9.61
C ASP A 223 -15.37 10.97 -9.13
N GLN A 224 -15.24 10.59 -7.85
CA GLN A 224 -15.98 9.46 -7.28
C GLN A 224 -17.47 9.76 -7.09
N VAL A 225 -17.83 10.95 -6.63
CA VAL A 225 -19.23 11.39 -6.49
C VAL A 225 -19.88 11.49 -7.87
N ALA A 226 -19.19 12.03 -8.87
CA ALA A 226 -19.69 12.08 -10.25
C ALA A 226 -19.86 10.68 -10.83
N ARG A 227 -19.03 9.70 -10.42
CA ARG A 227 -19.21 8.28 -10.75
C ARG A 227 -20.47 7.69 -10.11
N ILE A 228 -20.74 7.98 -8.83
CA ILE A 228 -22.00 7.60 -8.14
C ILE A 228 -23.20 8.23 -8.87
N GLN A 229 -23.16 9.54 -9.12
CA GLN A 229 -24.23 10.29 -9.80
C GLN A 229 -24.53 9.72 -11.18
N ARG A 230 -23.52 9.47 -12.02
CA ARG A 230 -23.69 8.81 -13.33
C ARG A 230 -24.29 7.42 -13.21
N ARG A 231 -23.87 6.60 -12.23
CA ARG A 231 -24.44 5.26 -12.02
C ARG A 231 -25.90 5.31 -11.59
N LEU A 232 -26.29 6.29 -10.77
CA LEU A 232 -27.70 6.52 -10.42
C LEU A 232 -28.53 6.97 -11.64
N GLN A 233 -27.95 7.74 -12.57
CA GLN A 233 -28.59 8.10 -13.84
C GLN A 233 -28.80 6.86 -14.73
N GLU A 234 -27.77 6.03 -14.91
CA GLU A 234 -27.85 4.75 -15.65
C GLU A 234 -28.93 3.81 -15.10
N LEU A 235 -29.05 3.74 -13.77
CA LEU A 235 -30.03 2.90 -13.07
C LEU A 235 -31.42 3.54 -12.97
N GLY A 236 -31.61 4.78 -13.46
CA GLY A 236 -32.91 5.48 -13.47
C GLY A 236 -33.33 6.14 -12.16
N TYR A 237 -32.42 6.29 -11.18
CA TYR A 237 -32.68 6.94 -9.89
C TYR A 237 -32.33 8.43 -9.87
N ALA A 238 -31.65 8.94 -10.90
CA ALA A 238 -31.26 10.35 -11.01
C ALA A 238 -31.56 10.97 -12.39
N PRO A 239 -31.83 12.28 -12.48
CA PRO A 239 -32.03 12.98 -13.75
C PRO A 239 -30.77 12.97 -14.64
N SER A 240 -30.92 12.56 -15.90
CA SER A 240 -29.80 12.39 -16.86
C SER A 240 -29.44 13.65 -17.67
N HIS A 241 -29.61 14.85 -17.10
CA HIS A 241 -29.30 16.10 -17.82
C HIS A 241 -27.85 16.56 -17.56
N GLU A 242 -27.30 17.31 -18.51
CA GLU A 242 -25.97 17.89 -18.42
C GLU A 242 -25.84 18.78 -17.17
N GLY A 243 -24.73 18.63 -16.43
CA GLY A 243 -24.47 19.35 -15.19
C GLY A 243 -25.07 18.74 -13.92
N TRP A 244 -25.89 17.67 -13.98
CA TRP A 244 -26.39 17.03 -12.76
C TRP A 244 -25.33 16.12 -12.09
N ALA A 245 -24.48 15.46 -12.88
CA ALA A 245 -23.40 14.62 -12.37
C ALA A 245 -22.07 15.40 -12.26
N ASP A 246 -22.09 16.45 -11.44
CA ASP A 246 -21.02 17.44 -11.28
C ASP A 246 -19.95 17.11 -10.22
N GLY A 247 -20.13 16.00 -9.50
CA GLY A 247 -19.26 15.58 -8.41
C GLY A 247 -19.57 16.21 -7.05
N ARG A 248 -20.68 16.93 -6.90
CA ARG A 248 -21.09 17.53 -5.62
C ARG A 248 -22.22 16.70 -5.00
N PHE A 249 -21.92 16.05 -3.88
CA PHE A 249 -22.90 15.24 -3.16
C PHE A 249 -23.78 16.20 -2.34
N GLU A 250 -24.78 16.75 -3.00
CA GLU A 250 -25.78 17.65 -2.42
C GLU A 250 -27.08 16.87 -2.14
N GLN A 251 -28.13 17.52 -1.64
CA GLN A 251 -29.34 16.83 -1.14
C GLN A 251 -29.99 15.96 -2.23
N GLU A 252 -29.97 16.43 -3.47
CA GLU A 252 -30.47 15.74 -4.65
C GLU A 252 -29.74 14.42 -4.92
N THR A 253 -28.42 14.36 -4.64
CA THR A 253 -27.64 13.12 -4.74
C THR A 253 -27.98 12.18 -3.59
N ALA A 254 -28.14 12.70 -2.37
CA ALA A 254 -28.56 11.91 -1.21
C ALA A 254 -29.96 11.30 -1.41
N ASP A 255 -30.91 12.06 -1.96
CA ASP A 255 -32.27 11.59 -2.22
C ASP A 255 -32.28 10.49 -3.31
N ALA A 256 -31.45 10.62 -4.35
CA ALA A 256 -31.28 9.61 -5.40
C ALA A 256 -30.65 8.31 -4.85
N VAL A 257 -29.59 8.42 -4.02
CA VAL A 257 -28.99 7.28 -3.31
C VAL A 257 -30.01 6.59 -2.40
N ALA A 258 -30.77 7.38 -1.62
CA ALA A 258 -31.82 6.86 -0.75
C ALA A 258 -32.97 6.19 -1.50
N ALA A 259 -33.29 6.63 -2.72
CA ALA A 259 -34.27 5.97 -3.58
C ALA A 259 -33.75 4.61 -4.10
N TRP A 260 -32.52 4.57 -4.58
CA TRP A 260 -31.84 3.34 -5.01
C TRP A 260 -31.71 2.31 -3.86
N GLN A 261 -31.28 2.77 -2.68
CA GLN A 261 -31.15 1.93 -1.47
C GLN A 261 -32.47 1.27 -1.05
N ARG A 262 -33.62 1.96 -1.17
CA ARG A 262 -34.93 1.37 -0.83
C ARG A 262 -35.34 0.22 -1.75
N ASP A 263 -34.83 0.18 -2.98
CA ASP A 263 -35.08 -0.91 -3.93
C ASP A 263 -34.02 -2.01 -3.87
N LYS A 264 -32.75 -1.67 -3.65
CA LYS A 264 -31.62 -2.62 -3.75
C LYS A 264 -31.02 -3.08 -2.43
N MET A 265 -31.18 -2.32 -1.34
CA MET A 265 -30.51 -2.54 -0.05
C MET A 265 -31.53 -2.75 1.08
N PRO A 266 -32.30 -3.86 1.10
CA PRO A 266 -33.45 -4.06 2.00
C PRO A 266 -33.10 -4.18 3.51
N GLY A 267 -31.82 -4.06 3.88
CA GLY A 267 -31.35 -4.02 5.27
C GLY A 267 -30.66 -2.71 5.68
N THR A 268 -30.49 -1.72 4.79
CA THR A 268 -29.80 -0.48 5.16
C THR A 268 -30.66 0.41 6.06
N THR A 269 -29.99 1.06 7.01
CA THR A 269 -30.56 2.13 7.85
C THR A 269 -29.95 3.50 7.54
N ARG A 270 -29.03 3.56 6.57
CA ARG A 270 -28.19 4.73 6.26
C ARG A 270 -28.58 5.36 4.93
N PHE A 271 -29.85 5.76 4.85
CA PHE A 271 -30.42 6.29 3.62
C PHE A 271 -29.77 7.60 3.17
N GLY A 272 -29.28 7.62 1.93
CA GLY A 272 -28.62 8.79 1.33
C GLY A 272 -27.11 8.85 1.56
N GLU A 273 -26.53 7.81 2.14
CA GLU A 273 -25.10 7.61 2.32
C GLU A 273 -24.67 6.36 1.53
N VAL A 274 -23.56 6.41 0.81
CA VAL A 274 -22.98 5.23 0.13
C VAL A 274 -21.83 4.70 0.96
N TRP A 275 -22.00 3.49 1.50
CA TRP A 275 -21.03 2.73 2.29
C TRP A 275 -20.33 1.64 1.44
N PRO A 276 -19.34 0.88 1.97
CA PRO A 276 -18.62 -0.13 1.18
C PRO A 276 -19.52 -1.21 0.58
N ASP A 277 -20.58 -1.60 1.30
CA ASP A 277 -21.57 -2.59 0.88
C ASP A 277 -22.58 -2.01 -0.13
N ASP A 278 -23.04 -0.76 0.05
CA ASP A 278 -23.81 -0.05 -0.97
C ASP A 278 -23.03 0.02 -2.29
N TRP A 279 -21.75 0.43 -2.22
CA TRP A 279 -20.89 0.61 -3.38
C TRP A 279 -20.70 -0.68 -4.19
N ALA A 280 -20.55 -1.82 -3.50
CA ALA A 280 -20.42 -3.13 -4.14
C ALA A 280 -21.66 -3.53 -4.96
N ILE A 281 -22.86 -3.14 -4.52
CA ILE A 281 -24.13 -3.40 -5.23
C ILE A 281 -24.43 -2.32 -6.28
N LEU A 282 -24.04 -1.07 -6.01
CA LEU A 282 -24.25 0.05 -6.93
C LEU A 282 -23.44 -0.13 -8.23
N PHE A 283 -22.24 -0.71 -8.15
CA PHE A 283 -21.34 -0.91 -9.29
C PHE A 283 -21.26 -2.36 -9.82
N SER A 284 -22.09 -3.28 -9.32
CA SER A 284 -22.40 -4.55 -10.00
C SER A 284 -23.32 -4.36 -11.20
#